data_AF-A0A3D4JXF4-F1
#
_entry.id   AF-A0A3D4JXF4-F1
#
_cell.length_a   1.000
_cell.length_b   1.000
_cell.length_c   1.000
_cell.angle_alpha   90.00
_cell.angle_beta   90.00
_cell.angle_gamma   90.00
#
_symmetry.space_group_name_H-M   'P 1'
#
loop_
_entity.id
_entity.type
_entity.pdbx_description
1 polymer ?
#
loop_
_entity_poly.entity_id
_entity_poly.type
_entity_poly.pdbx_seq_one_letter_code
_entity_poly.pdbx_strand_id
1 'polypeptide(L)'
;MSERISREELVKIYNVEITFFDELVNSGLLTIHTENEIRYLMYEDLPMFERFTNWHYDLEINLPGLEVIHEMLKKMDDLRQRNRELMNKLSAIDGNFVDS
;
A
#
# COMPACT_ATOMS: atom_id res chain seq x y z
N MET A 1 -13.65 -14.96 -9.37
CA MET A 1 -12.45 -14.78 -10.19
C MET A 1 -11.64 -13.69 -9.54
N SER A 2 -10.34 -13.88 -9.33
CA SER A 2 -9.49 -12.76 -8.92
C SER A 2 -9.31 -11.88 -10.15
N GLU A 3 -9.90 -10.70 -10.14
CA GLU A 3 -9.73 -9.75 -11.24
C GLU A 3 -8.30 -9.21 -11.20
N ARG A 4 -7.65 -9.24 -12.36
CA ARG A 4 -6.24 -8.88 -12.52
C ARG A 4 -6.03 -8.20 -13.86
N ILE A 5 -5.04 -7.33 -13.93
CA ILE A 5 -4.66 -6.58 -15.13
C ILE A 5 -3.19 -6.86 -15.44
N SER A 6 -2.88 -7.07 -16.72
CA SER A 6 -1.48 -7.26 -17.13
C SER A 6 -0.69 -5.95 -16.97
N ARG A 7 0.61 -6.06 -16.71
CA ARG A 7 1.52 -4.90 -16.69
C ARG A 7 1.37 -4.05 -17.95
N GLU A 8 1.31 -4.69 -19.11
CA GLU A 8 1.23 -4.04 -20.42
C GLU A 8 -0.06 -3.22 -20.58
N GLU A 9 -1.19 -3.77 -20.15
CA GLU A 9 -2.47 -3.05 -20.17
C GLU A 9 -2.49 -1.92 -19.14
N LEU A 10 -1.98 -2.16 -17.93
CA LEU A 10 -1.95 -1.19 -16.85
C LEU A 10 -1.14 0.04 -17.23
N VAL A 11 0.10 -0.16 -17.69
CA VAL A 11 1.01 0.91 -18.14
C VAL A 11 0.37 1.75 -19.24
N LYS A 12 -0.37 1.09 -20.16
CA LYS A 12 -1.09 1.77 -21.24
C LYS A 12 -2.29 2.58 -20.75
N ILE A 13 -3.09 2.03 -19.83
CA ILE A 13 -4.30 2.70 -19.30
C ILE A 13 -3.93 3.92 -18.47
N TYR A 14 -2.93 3.78 -17.59
CA TYR A 14 -2.48 4.85 -16.70
C TYR A 14 -1.44 5.78 -17.34
N ASN A 15 -0.99 5.46 -18.56
CA ASN A 15 0.01 6.23 -19.30
C ASN A 15 1.28 6.50 -18.46
N VAL A 16 1.82 5.44 -17.85
CA VAL A 16 3.05 5.49 -17.05
C VAL A 16 4.18 4.77 -17.76
N GLU A 17 5.44 4.96 -17.35
CA GLU A 17 6.56 4.19 -17.86
C GLU A 17 6.55 2.74 -17.32
N ILE A 18 6.91 1.78 -18.19
CA ILE A 18 7.12 0.38 -17.78
C ILE A 18 8.21 0.28 -16.71
N THR A 19 9.25 1.11 -16.82
CA THR A 19 10.35 1.14 -15.84
C THR A 19 9.87 1.56 -14.46
N PHE A 20 8.94 2.51 -14.37
CA PHE A 20 8.35 2.92 -13.09
C PHE A 20 7.58 1.78 -12.43
N PHE A 21 6.75 1.04 -13.20
CA PHE A 21 6.07 -0.14 -12.68
C PHE A 21 7.07 -1.19 -12.17
N ASP A 22 8.12 -1.47 -12.96
CA ASP A 22 9.12 -2.47 -12.60
C ASP A 22 9.93 -2.05 -11.36
N GLU A 23 10.20 -0.76 -11.20
CA GLU A 23 10.81 -0.16 -10.01
C GLU A 23 9.94 -0.29 -8.76
N LEU A 24 8.63 -0.07 -8.86
CA LEU A 24 7.69 -0.28 -7.75
C LEU A 24 7.66 -1.75 -7.31
N VAL A 25 7.73 -2.69 -8.25
CA VAL A 25 7.82 -4.12 -7.94
C VAL A 25 9.16 -4.46 -7.28
N ASN A 26 10.27 -3.97 -7.83
CA ASN A 26 11.62 -4.25 -7.32
C ASN A 26 11.87 -3.66 -5.93
N SER A 27 11.28 -2.51 -5.62
CA SER A 27 11.30 -1.88 -4.27
C SER A 27 10.39 -2.59 -3.27
N GLY A 28 9.52 -3.52 -3.72
CA GLY A 28 8.52 -4.17 -2.88
C GLY A 28 7.35 -3.26 -2.51
N LEU A 29 7.22 -2.09 -3.14
CA LEU A 29 6.07 -1.19 -2.99
C LEU A 29 4.81 -1.76 -3.65
N LEU A 30 4.99 -2.58 -4.68
CA LEU A 30 3.89 -3.23 -5.40
C LEU A 30 4.07 -4.74 -5.42
N THR A 31 3.04 -5.48 -5.03
CA THR A 31 3.01 -6.94 -5.14
C THR A 31 2.33 -7.34 -6.45
N ILE A 32 2.88 -8.34 -7.14
CA ILE A 32 2.37 -8.81 -8.43
C ILE A 32 2.37 -10.32 -8.51
N HIS A 33 1.54 -10.85 -9.41
CA HIS A 33 1.48 -12.26 -9.74
C HIS A 33 2.08 -12.50 -11.12
N THR A 34 2.90 -13.54 -11.25
CA THR A 34 3.46 -13.93 -12.54
C THR A 34 2.83 -15.24 -13.00
N GLU A 35 2.30 -15.27 -14.21
CA GLU A 35 1.79 -16.48 -14.87
C GLU A 35 2.20 -16.47 -16.34
N ASN A 36 2.79 -17.57 -16.82
CA ASN A 36 3.30 -17.70 -18.19
C ASN A 36 4.21 -16.52 -18.61
N GLU A 37 5.12 -16.12 -17.72
CA GLU A 37 6.04 -14.98 -17.89
C GLU A 37 5.37 -13.59 -17.97
N ILE A 38 4.04 -13.51 -17.83
CA ILE A 38 3.30 -12.26 -17.80
C ILE A 38 3.11 -11.82 -16.35
N ARG A 39 3.41 -10.55 -16.08
CA ARG A 39 3.20 -9.91 -14.78
C ARG A 39 1.81 -9.31 -14.70
N TYR A 40 1.11 -9.59 -13.61
CA TYR A 40 -0.24 -9.14 -13.34
C TYR A 40 -0.32 -8.43 -11.99
N LEU A 41 -1.05 -7.32 -11.97
CA LEU A 41 -1.48 -6.67 -10.74
C LEU A 41 -2.90 -7.13 -10.40
N MET A 42 -3.16 -7.46 -9.13
CA MET A 42 -4.51 -7.75 -8.67
C MET A 42 -5.29 -6.45 -8.48
N TYR A 43 -6.60 -6.47 -8.75
CA TYR A 43 -7.42 -5.27 -8.65
C TYR A 43 -7.48 -4.70 -7.22
N GLU A 44 -7.30 -5.55 -6.20
CA GLU A 44 -7.19 -5.12 -4.79
C GLU A 44 -5.97 -4.22 -4.52
N ASP A 45 -4.90 -4.36 -5.30
CA ASP A 45 -3.69 -3.55 -5.20
C ASP A 45 -3.70 -2.31 -6.09
N LEU A 46 -4.71 -2.20 -6.98
CA LEU A 46 -4.85 -1.07 -7.91
C LEU A 46 -4.90 0.30 -7.19
N PRO A 47 -5.66 0.47 -6.08
CA PRO A 47 -5.67 1.73 -5.36
C PRO A 47 -4.28 2.13 -4.81
N MET A 48 -3.44 1.15 -4.48
CA MET A 48 -2.09 1.41 -4.01
C MET A 48 -1.20 1.88 -5.16
N PHE A 49 -1.29 1.22 -6.31
CA PHE A 49 -0.60 1.62 -7.53
C PHE A 49 -0.98 3.04 -7.96
N GLU A 50 -2.28 3.36 -8.02
CA GLU A 50 -2.78 4.70 -8.35
C GLU A 50 -2.21 5.77 -7.42
N ARG A 51 -2.11 5.46 -6.13
CA ARG A 51 -1.55 6.37 -5.15
C ARG A 51 -0.07 6.66 -5.40
N PHE A 52 0.73 5.64 -5.74
CA PHE A 52 2.13 5.83 -6.09
C PHE A 52 2.30 6.59 -7.40
N THR A 53 1.47 6.30 -8.40
CA THR A 53 1.43 7.05 -9.66
C THR A 53 1.13 8.53 -9.41
N ASN A 54 0.07 8.86 -8.67
CA ASN A 54 -0.25 10.26 -8.37
C ASN A 54 0.89 10.95 -7.60
N TRP A 55 1.52 10.26 -6.63
CA TRP A 55 2.66 10.82 -5.91
C TRP A 55 3.88 11.04 -6.80
N HIS A 56 4.15 10.15 -7.74
CA HIS A 56 5.30 10.28 -8.63
C HIS A 56 5.10 11.37 -9.68
N TYR A 57 3.97 11.34 -10.40
CA TYR A 57 3.73 12.21 -11.54
C TYR A 57 3.11 13.56 -11.18
N ASP A 58 2.20 13.60 -10.19
CA ASP A 58 1.54 14.86 -9.82
C ASP A 58 2.30 15.62 -8.73
N LEU A 59 2.93 14.88 -7.79
CA LEU A 59 3.66 15.48 -6.66
C LEU A 59 5.19 15.46 -6.83
N GLU A 60 5.68 14.95 -7.96
CA GLU A 60 7.11 14.88 -8.31
C GLU A 60 7.96 14.14 -7.26
N ILE A 61 7.37 13.17 -6.57
CA ILE A 61 8.06 12.38 -5.54
C ILE A 61 8.84 11.25 -6.22
N ASN A 62 10.15 11.20 -6.02
CA ASN A 62 10.99 10.14 -6.56
C ASN A 62 10.77 8.78 -5.85
N LEU A 63 11.23 7.69 -6.46
CA LEU A 63 11.06 6.33 -5.94
C LEU A 63 11.56 6.16 -4.48
N PRO A 64 12.77 6.62 -4.09
CA PRO A 64 13.20 6.56 -2.69
C PRO A 64 12.27 7.33 -1.74
N GLY A 65 11.69 8.45 -2.20
CA GLY A 65 10.70 9.21 -1.45
C GLY A 65 9.41 8.40 -1.23
N LEU A 66 8.94 7.69 -2.24
CA LEU A 66 7.78 6.79 -2.12
C LEU A 66 8.03 5.68 -1.09
N GLU A 67 9.23 5.08 -1.10
CA GLU A 67 9.64 4.05 -0.14
C GLU A 67 9.61 4.57 1.30
N VAL A 68 10.21 5.75 1.54
CA VAL A 68 10.23 6.36 2.88
C VAL A 68 8.82 6.69 3.35
N ILE A 69 7.98 7.25 2.48
CA ILE A 69 6.58 7.57 2.82
C ILE A 69 5.80 6.29 3.13
N HIS A 70 5.95 5.23 2.34
CA HIS A 70 5.28 3.96 2.57
C HIS A 70 5.63 3.37 3.94
N GLU A 71 6.93 3.33 4.27
CA GLU A 71 7.40 2.84 5.57
C GLU A 71 6.94 3.72 6.74
N MET A 72 6.89 5.05 6.56
CA MET A 72 6.37 5.97 7.57
C MET A 72 4.88 5.75 7.83
N LEU A 73 4.07 5.58 6.79
CA LEU A 73 2.64 5.31 6.92
C LEU A 73 2.39 3.99 7.65
N LYS A 74 3.15 2.94 7.30
CA LYS A 74 3.08 1.64 7.97
C LYS A 74 3.38 1.74 9.46
N LYS A 75 4.43 2.47 9.84
CA LYS A 75 4.76 2.74 11.25
C LYS A 75 3.67 3.54 11.96
N MET A 76 3.07 4.52 11.28
CA MET A 76 1.97 5.31 11.85
C MET A 76 0.74 4.45 12.11
N ASP A 77 0.40 3.53 11.22
CA ASP A 77 -0.75 2.63 11.38
C ASP A 77 -0.52 1.60 12.51
N ASP A 78 0.68 1.05 12.64
CA ASP A 78 1.06 0.19 13.78
C ASP A 78 0.96 0.95 15.12
N LEU A 79 1.47 2.18 15.18
CA LEU A 79 1.33 3.02 16.38
C LEU A 79 -0.12 3.34 16.71
N ARG A 80 -0.94 3.64 15.69
CA ARG A 80 -2.39 3.87 15.87
C ARG A 80 -3.09 2.60 16.39
N GLN A 81 -2.73 1.43 15.87
CA GLN A 81 -3.28 0.15 16.32
C GLN A 81 -2.93 -0.12 17.78
N ARG A 82 -1.65 0.04 18.17
CA ARG A 82 -1.21 -0.12 19.56
C ARG A 82 -1.92 0.85 20.50
N ASN A 83 -2.09 2.11 20.10
CA ASN A 83 -2.84 3.08 20.89
C ASN A 83 -4.31 2.66 21.09
N ARG A 84 -4.98 2.15 20.04
CA ARG A 84 -6.35 1.62 20.17
C ARG A 84 -6.41 0.45 21.15
N GLU A 85 -5.46 -0.47 21.07
CA GLU A 85 -5.38 -1.63 21.98
C GLU A 85 -5.15 -1.21 23.43
N LEU A 86 -4.27 -0.24 23.66
CA LEU A 86 -4.02 0.32 25.00
C LEU A 86 -5.27 1.01 25.55
N MET A 87 -5.95 1.83 24.74
CA MET A 87 -7.19 2.49 25.16
C MET A 87 -8.30 1.49 25.48
N ASN A 88 -8.45 0.43 24.68
CA ASN A 88 -9.43 -0.63 24.96
C ASN A 88 -9.14 -1.35 26.27
N LYS A 89 -7.86 -1.60 26.60
CA LYS A 89 -7.45 -2.20 27.88
C LYS A 89 -7.73 -1.27 29.06
N LEU A 90 -7.43 0.03 28.93
CA LEU A 90 -7.72 1.03 29.97
C LEU A 90 -9.23 1.12 30.25
N SER A 91 -10.06 1.21 29.22
CA SER A 91 -11.52 1.23 29.37
C SER A 91 -12.07 -0.03 30.04
N ALA A 92 -11.50 -1.21 29.74
CA ALA A 92 -11.90 -2.46 30.39
C ALA A 92 -11.50 -2.49 31.88
N ILE A 93 -10.38 -1.87 32.26
CA ILE A 93 -9.95 -1.73 33.64
C ILE A 93 -10.86 -0.77 34.40
N ASP A 94 -11.13 0.42 33.85
CA ASP A 94 -12.01 1.42 34.48
C ASP A 94 -13.45 0.93 34.64
N GLY A 95 -13.96 0.13 33.70
CA GLY A 95 -15.29 -0.49 33.80
C GLY A 95 -15.41 -1.52 34.93
N ASN A 96 -14.32 -2.21 35.30
CA ASN A 96 -14.32 -3.20 36.37
C ASN A 96 -14.29 -2.60 37.78
N PHE A 97 -13.95 -1.30 37.92
CA PHE A 97 -13.93 -0.62 39.22
C PHE A 97 -15.28 -0.05 39.65
N VAL A 98 -16.30 -0.05 38.77
CA VAL A 98 -17.64 0.48 39.07
C VAL A 98 -18.62 -0.60 39.55
N ASP A 99 -18.30 -1.88 39.32
CA ASP A 99 -19.14 -3.04 39.68
C ASP A 99 -18.66 -3.79 40.95
N SER A 100 -17.85 -3.16 41.83
CA SER A 100 -17.42 -3.73 43.13
C SER A 100 -17.81 -2.88 44.33
#